data_AF-A0A839V2B4-F1
#
_entry.id   AF-A0A839V2B4-F1
#
_cell.length_a   1.000
_cell.length_b   1.000
_cell.length_c   1.000
_cell.angle_alpha   90.00
_cell.angle_beta   90.00
_cell.angle_gamma   90.00
#
_symmetry.space_group_name_H-M   'P 1'
#
loop_
_entity.id
_entity.type
_entity.pdbx_description
1 polymer ?
#
loop_
_entity_poly.entity_id
_entity_poly.type
_entity_poly.pdbx_seq_one_letter_code
_entity_poly.pdbx_strand_id
1 'polypeptide(L)'
;MLPWLQRHWPLALVVVLLLLWSLASQALADALFLPTWVVATQLIVAGSLEAARLQRRAWLDQYLYDDSPWHRWLRGGVMMVLRHELVGALLVLVLLVKLRLLPFVVWPLLLVGAVGLVLARRWLRRRLARHVIDERLPAVTRRLLVPPVAGLLALVLVAAAFWLPQPWLVGLGWEEAIAQHLSGGEGDSLLAFFERLAGSAEITQYWAMQNAVERLGLDAPVALLGWLLLLLTQGAVAWAYVRLLVGVDALRKERPAVTRHRQQESREQSP
;
A
#
# COMPACT_ATOMS: atom_id res chain seq x y z
N MET A 1 30.79 -6.05 -5.31
CA MET A 1 29.40 -5.55 -5.18
C MET A 1 28.44 -6.73 -5.26
N LEU A 2 27.68 -7.02 -4.20
CA LEU A 2 26.90 -8.26 -4.09
C LEU A 2 25.75 -8.32 -5.13
N PRO A 3 25.58 -9.43 -5.88
CA PRO A 3 24.51 -9.60 -6.86
C PRO A 3 23.08 -9.55 -6.27
N TRP A 4 22.96 -9.60 -4.94
CA TRP A 4 21.71 -9.37 -4.22
C TRP A 4 21.26 -7.90 -4.26
N LEU A 5 22.19 -6.93 -4.20
CA LEU A 5 21.86 -5.50 -4.22
C LEU A 5 21.26 -5.08 -5.57
N GLN A 6 21.87 -5.53 -6.68
CA GLN A 6 21.33 -5.33 -8.04
C GLN A 6 19.96 -5.98 -8.23
N ARG A 7 19.61 -6.99 -7.43
CA ARG A 7 18.31 -7.65 -7.55
C ARG A 7 17.19 -6.86 -6.88
N HIS A 8 17.50 -6.04 -5.87
CA HIS A 8 16.51 -5.33 -5.04
C HIS A 8 16.59 -3.80 -5.17
N TRP A 9 17.44 -3.29 -6.07
CA TRP A 9 17.58 -1.86 -6.35
C TRP A 9 16.25 -1.12 -6.62
N PRO A 10 15.22 -1.70 -7.31
CA PRO A 10 13.97 -0.97 -7.57
C PRO A 10 13.15 -0.76 -6.30
N LEU A 11 13.23 -1.70 -5.35
CA LEU A 11 12.57 -1.55 -4.04
C LEU A 11 13.26 -0.44 -3.25
N ALA A 12 14.60 -0.45 -3.23
CA ALA A 12 15.37 0.61 -2.60
C ALA A 12 15.07 1.98 -3.25
N LEU A 13 14.98 2.04 -4.57
CA LEU A 13 14.61 3.25 -5.31
C LEU A 13 13.24 3.78 -4.86
N VAL A 14 12.22 2.93 -4.78
CA VAL A 14 10.88 3.34 -4.37
C VAL A 14 10.85 3.81 -2.93
N VAL A 15 11.56 3.12 -2.03
CA VAL A 15 11.67 3.57 -0.63
C VAL A 15 12.38 4.92 -0.53
N VAL A 16 13.44 5.13 -1.31
CA VAL A 16 14.14 6.42 -1.39
C VAL A 16 13.24 7.50 -2.00
N LEU A 17 12.46 7.19 -3.04
CA LEU A 17 11.53 8.13 -3.64
C LEU A 17 10.44 8.55 -2.64
N LEU A 18 9.89 7.61 -1.89
CA LEU A 18 8.94 7.88 -0.81
C LEU A 18 9.58 8.72 0.30
N LEU A 19 10.85 8.47 0.63
CA LEU A 19 11.59 9.27 1.61
C LEU A 19 11.78 10.70 1.12
N LEU A 20 12.24 10.88 -0.11
CA LEU A 20 12.38 12.19 -0.75
C LEU A 20 11.03 12.90 -0.85
N TRP A 21 9.94 12.18 -1.13
CA TRP A 21 8.58 12.72 -1.10
C TRP A 21 8.21 13.25 0.29
N SER A 22 8.49 12.50 1.36
CA SER A 22 8.20 12.96 2.73
C SER A 22 8.99 14.22 3.11
N LEU A 23 10.21 14.34 2.61
CA LEU A 23 11.12 15.46 2.87
C LEU A 23 10.97 16.62 1.89
N ALA A 24 10.12 16.50 0.86
CA ALA A 24 9.93 17.54 -0.13
C ALA A 24 9.36 18.82 0.49
N SER A 25 9.75 19.99 -0.03
CA SER A 25 9.12 21.25 0.33
C SER A 25 7.64 21.25 -0.08
N GLN A 26 6.80 22.03 0.61
CA GLN A 26 5.35 22.07 0.33
C GLN A 26 5.06 22.36 -1.15
N ALA A 27 5.73 23.37 -1.74
CA ALA A 27 5.55 23.73 -3.14
C ALA A 27 5.90 22.61 -4.12
N LEU A 28 6.96 21.84 -3.83
CA LEU A 28 7.38 20.73 -4.68
C LEU A 28 6.46 19.52 -4.52
N ALA A 29 6.01 19.25 -3.28
CA ALA A 29 5.03 18.21 -3.00
C ALA A 29 3.69 18.52 -3.68
N ASP A 30 3.21 19.76 -3.61
CA ASP A 30 1.98 20.19 -4.27
C ASP A 30 2.03 19.97 -5.79
N ALA A 31 3.13 20.38 -6.43
CA ALA A 31 3.32 20.22 -7.88
C ALA A 31 3.43 18.75 -8.30
N LEU A 32 4.08 17.92 -7.49
CA LEU A 32 4.33 16.51 -7.78
C LEU A 32 3.25 15.56 -7.24
N PHE A 33 2.25 16.06 -6.53
CA PHE A 33 1.23 15.24 -5.89
C PHE A 33 0.44 14.39 -6.88
N LEU A 34 -0.20 15.02 -7.87
CA LEU A 34 -0.98 14.31 -8.88
C LEU A 34 -0.14 13.29 -9.68
N PRO A 35 1.04 13.62 -10.24
CA PRO A 35 1.81 12.62 -10.98
C PRO A 35 2.29 11.47 -10.08
N THR A 36 2.71 11.76 -8.84
CA THR A 36 3.12 10.72 -7.89
C THR A 36 1.95 9.82 -7.51
N TRP A 37 0.77 10.42 -7.28
CA TRP A 37 -0.47 9.71 -6.97
C TRP A 37 -0.88 8.77 -8.10
N VAL A 38 -0.87 9.24 -9.35
CA VAL A 38 -1.19 8.41 -10.52
C VAL A 38 -0.19 7.26 -10.68
N VAL A 39 1.12 7.54 -10.63
CA VAL A 39 2.15 6.52 -10.82
C VAL A 39 2.09 5.44 -9.73
N ALA A 40 1.97 5.84 -8.46
CA ALA A 40 1.85 4.90 -7.35
C ALA A 40 0.54 4.09 -7.42
N THR A 41 -0.55 4.69 -7.89
CA THR A 41 -1.83 3.98 -8.08
C THR A 41 -1.67 2.90 -9.14
N GLN A 42 -1.08 3.25 -10.28
CA GLN A 42 -0.81 2.30 -11.36
C GLN A 42 0.11 1.17 -10.90
N LEU A 43 1.11 1.44 -10.05
CA LEU A 43 1.96 0.39 -9.47
C LEU A 43 1.18 -0.60 -8.60
N ILE A 44 0.30 -0.10 -7.72
CA ILE A 44 -0.56 -0.95 -6.88
C ILE A 44 -1.53 -1.77 -7.74
N VAL A 45 -2.14 -1.13 -8.73
CA VAL A 45 -3.12 -1.76 -9.62
C VAL A 45 -2.47 -2.83 -10.47
N ALA A 46 -1.34 -2.54 -11.14
CA ALA A 46 -0.59 -3.50 -11.95
C ALA A 46 -0.22 -4.76 -11.15
N GLY A 47 0.26 -4.59 -9.91
CA GLY A 47 0.58 -5.72 -9.02
C GLY A 47 -0.63 -6.58 -8.63
N SER A 48 -1.84 -6.00 -8.63
CA SER A 48 -3.08 -6.68 -8.20
C SER A 48 -3.87 -7.31 -9.36
N LEU A 49 -3.81 -6.73 -10.56
CA LEU A 49 -4.57 -7.18 -11.72
C LEU A 49 -4.12 -8.55 -12.23
N GLU A 50 -2.81 -8.83 -12.25
CA GLU A 50 -2.29 -10.16 -12.63
C GLU A 50 -2.91 -11.28 -11.79
N ALA A 51 -2.89 -11.12 -10.46
CA ALA A 51 -3.36 -12.13 -9.53
C ALA A 51 -4.89 -12.33 -9.62
N ALA A 52 -5.62 -11.22 -9.75
CA ALA A 52 -7.08 -11.27 -9.84
C ALA A 52 -7.56 -11.86 -11.17
N ARG A 53 -6.86 -11.58 -12.30
CA ARG A 53 -7.15 -12.21 -13.60
C ARG A 53 -6.92 -13.72 -13.55
N LEU A 54 -5.84 -14.19 -12.92
CA LEU A 54 -5.55 -15.62 -12.77
C LEU A 54 -6.61 -16.36 -11.95
N GLN A 55 -7.07 -15.78 -10.84
CA GLN A 55 -8.13 -16.36 -10.01
C GLN A 55 -9.46 -16.41 -10.77
N ARG A 56 -9.79 -15.33 -11.48
CA ARG A 56 -11.04 -15.26 -12.21
C ARG A 56 -11.07 -16.21 -13.40
N ARG A 57 -9.94 -16.42 -14.09
CA ARG A 57 -9.79 -17.49 -15.08
C ARG A 57 -10.00 -18.86 -14.45
N ALA A 58 -9.27 -19.18 -13.38
CA ALA A 58 -9.39 -20.48 -12.72
C ALA A 58 -10.81 -20.75 -12.17
N TRP A 59 -11.54 -19.72 -11.73
CA TRP A 59 -12.93 -19.84 -11.32
C TRP A 59 -13.88 -19.96 -12.51
N LEU A 60 -13.74 -19.10 -13.52
CA LEU A 60 -14.61 -19.14 -14.70
C LEU A 60 -14.46 -20.44 -15.48
N ASP A 61 -13.24 -20.96 -15.61
CA ASP A 61 -12.96 -22.23 -16.27
C ASP A 61 -13.58 -23.44 -15.51
N GLN A 62 -14.03 -23.27 -14.25
CA GLN A 62 -14.76 -24.29 -13.49
C GLN A 62 -16.29 -24.20 -13.63
N TYR A 63 -16.85 -23.04 -13.99
CA TYR A 63 -18.30 -22.78 -13.93
C TYR A 63 -18.93 -22.39 -15.27
N LEU A 64 -18.13 -22.01 -16.28
CA LEU A 64 -18.62 -21.52 -17.56
C LEU A 64 -17.92 -22.22 -18.73
N TYR A 65 -18.71 -22.61 -19.73
CA TYR A 65 -18.20 -23.10 -21.01
C TYR A 65 -17.41 -22.01 -21.73
N ASP A 66 -16.28 -22.39 -22.34
CA ASP A 66 -15.33 -21.46 -22.96
C ASP A 66 -15.91 -20.60 -24.09
N ASP A 67 -16.99 -21.08 -24.75
CA ASP A 67 -17.67 -20.38 -25.85
C ASP A 67 -18.71 -19.34 -25.40
N SER A 68 -18.94 -19.17 -24.10
CA SER A 68 -19.94 -18.23 -23.61
C SER A 68 -19.47 -16.77 -23.75
N PRO A 69 -20.27 -15.85 -24.33
CA PRO A 69 -19.93 -14.42 -24.38
C PRO A 69 -19.80 -13.79 -22.98
N TRP A 70 -20.44 -14.40 -21.97
CA TRP A 70 -20.31 -14.03 -20.56
C TRP A 70 -18.91 -14.27 -20.01
N HIS A 71 -18.19 -15.27 -20.54
CA HIS A 71 -16.80 -15.57 -20.17
C HIS A 71 -15.87 -14.39 -20.51
N ARG A 72 -16.10 -13.74 -21.66
CA ARG A 72 -15.30 -12.62 -22.13
C ARG A 72 -15.55 -11.34 -21.33
N TRP A 73 -16.81 -11.08 -20.94
CA TRP A 73 -17.17 -9.91 -20.13
C TRP A 73 -16.72 -10.05 -18.67
N LEU A 74 -16.79 -11.27 -18.10
CA LEU A 74 -16.44 -11.55 -16.71
C LEU A 74 -14.95 -11.80 -16.46
N ARG A 75 -14.15 -12.19 -17.47
CA ARG A 75 -12.68 -12.44 -17.33
C ARG A 75 -11.87 -11.20 -16.95
N GLY A 76 -12.39 -9.99 -17.19
CA GLY A 76 -11.66 -8.74 -16.97
C GLY A 76 -12.49 -7.47 -17.15
N GLY A 77 -13.79 -7.52 -16.86
CA GLY A 77 -14.70 -6.40 -17.11
C GLY A 77 -14.24 -5.09 -16.48
N VAL A 78 -14.60 -3.98 -17.14
CA VAL A 78 -14.25 -2.59 -16.76
C VAL A 78 -14.50 -2.33 -15.26
N MET A 79 -15.58 -2.88 -14.70
CA MET A 79 -15.91 -2.76 -13.27
C MET A 79 -14.82 -3.30 -12.33
N MET A 80 -14.12 -4.37 -12.73
CA MET A 80 -13.01 -4.91 -11.96
C MET A 80 -11.83 -3.94 -11.94
N VAL A 81 -11.48 -3.40 -13.10
CA VAL A 81 -10.39 -2.43 -13.23
C VAL A 81 -10.75 -1.19 -12.41
N LEU A 82 -11.95 -0.64 -12.59
CA LEU A 82 -12.41 0.54 -11.89
C LEU A 82 -12.40 0.36 -10.37
N ARG A 83 -12.82 -0.80 -9.85
CA ARG A 83 -12.75 -1.09 -8.41
C ARG A 83 -11.31 -1.13 -7.90
N HIS A 84 -10.38 -1.74 -8.65
CA HIS A 84 -8.98 -1.81 -8.24
C HIS A 84 -8.29 -0.46 -8.34
N GLU A 85 -8.61 0.32 -9.37
CA GLU A 85 -8.17 1.72 -9.53
C GLU A 85 -8.66 2.58 -8.37
N LEU A 86 -9.96 2.55 -8.04
CA LEU A 86 -10.52 3.35 -6.96
C LEU A 86 -9.91 2.98 -5.59
N VAL A 87 -9.80 1.68 -5.30
CA VAL A 87 -9.18 1.21 -4.05
C VAL A 87 -7.67 1.53 -4.03
N GLY A 88 -6.98 1.38 -5.16
CA GLY A 88 -5.57 1.72 -5.30
C GLY A 88 -5.34 3.21 -5.08
N ALA A 89 -6.13 4.06 -5.72
CA ALA A 89 -6.08 5.50 -5.62
C ALA A 89 -6.30 5.96 -4.18
N LEU A 90 -7.31 5.40 -3.49
CA LEU A 90 -7.56 5.71 -2.08
C LEU A 90 -6.41 5.26 -1.17
N LEU A 91 -5.87 4.05 -1.39
CA LEU A 91 -4.74 3.54 -0.62
C LEU A 91 -3.47 4.40 -0.80
N VAL A 92 -3.17 4.81 -2.03
CA VAL A 92 -2.03 5.69 -2.31
C VAL A 92 -2.26 7.06 -1.73
N LEU A 93 -3.48 7.61 -1.81
CA LEU A 93 -3.81 8.89 -1.21
C LEU A 93 -3.51 8.86 0.30
N VAL A 94 -4.04 7.86 1.00
CA VAL A 94 -3.79 7.66 2.44
C VAL A 94 -2.28 7.51 2.71
N LEU A 95 -1.57 6.71 1.90
CA LEU A 95 -0.13 6.52 2.05
C LEU A 95 0.65 7.82 1.88
N LEU A 96 0.46 8.57 0.79
CA LEU A 96 1.22 9.79 0.48
C LEU A 96 0.99 10.88 1.52
N VAL A 97 -0.26 11.07 1.94
CA VAL A 97 -0.63 12.06 2.97
C VAL A 97 -0.06 11.65 4.32
N LYS A 98 -0.22 10.38 4.73
CA LYS A 98 0.35 9.91 6.01
C LYS A 98 1.86 9.97 6.03
N LEU A 99 2.52 9.75 4.90
CA LEU A 99 3.98 9.84 4.81
C LEU A 99 4.51 11.26 5.02
N ARG A 100 3.71 12.28 4.68
CA ARG A 100 4.01 13.70 4.93
C ARG A 100 3.88 14.05 6.41
N LEU A 101 2.88 13.48 7.07
CA LEU A 101 2.62 13.69 8.49
C LEU A 101 3.46 12.78 9.40
N LEU A 102 4.14 11.78 8.83
CA LEU A 102 4.85 10.77 9.59
C LEU A 102 6.13 11.35 10.20
N PRO A 103 6.36 11.16 11.52
CA PRO A 103 7.62 11.55 12.12
C PRO A 103 8.77 10.71 11.57
N PHE A 104 9.93 11.35 11.42
CA PHE A 104 11.10 10.72 10.79
C PHE A 104 11.54 9.42 11.50
N VAL A 105 11.27 9.31 12.80
CA VAL A 105 11.55 8.15 13.66
C VAL A 105 10.86 6.85 13.18
N VAL A 106 9.78 6.95 12.39
CA VAL A 106 9.03 5.77 11.88
C VAL A 106 9.65 5.19 10.60
N TRP A 107 10.54 5.92 9.91
CA TRP A 107 11.19 5.45 8.68
C TRP A 107 12.01 4.16 8.83
N PRO A 108 12.83 3.98 9.89
CA PRO A 108 13.50 2.72 10.17
C PRO A 108 12.53 1.54 10.21
N LEU A 109 11.31 1.75 10.71
CA LEU A 109 10.26 0.73 10.79
C LEU A 109 9.77 0.31 9.40
N LEU A 110 9.56 1.28 8.50
CA LEU A 110 9.22 1.01 7.10
C LEU A 110 10.36 0.27 6.37
N LEU A 111 11.61 0.67 6.61
CA LEU A 111 12.80 0.01 6.05
C LEU A 111 12.90 -1.45 6.51
N VAL A 112 12.72 -1.70 7.80
CA VAL A 112 12.66 -3.06 8.36
C VAL A 112 11.51 -3.85 7.74
N GLY A 113 10.35 -3.22 7.53
CA GLY A 113 9.22 -3.82 6.81
C GLY A 113 9.56 -4.23 5.37
N ALA A 114 10.26 -3.37 4.62
CA ALA A 114 10.70 -3.68 3.26
C ALA A 114 11.71 -4.84 3.22
N VAL A 115 12.69 -4.83 4.11
CA VAL A 115 13.69 -5.92 4.23
C VAL A 115 13.00 -7.23 4.65
N GLY A 116 12.09 -7.15 5.63
CA GLY A 116 11.27 -8.27 6.09
C GLY A 116 10.44 -8.88 4.97
N LEU A 117 9.81 -8.05 4.13
CA LEU A 117 9.07 -8.49 2.95
C LEU A 117 9.97 -9.28 1.98
N VAL A 118 11.17 -8.78 1.69
CA VAL A 118 12.13 -9.47 0.79
C VAL A 118 12.55 -10.83 1.36
N LEU A 119 12.85 -10.89 2.66
CA LEU A 119 13.25 -12.12 3.35
C LEU A 119 12.10 -13.13 3.38
N ALA A 120 10.91 -12.70 3.80
CA ALA A 120 9.72 -13.52 3.88
C ALA A 120 9.32 -14.04 2.48
N ARG A 121 9.41 -13.21 1.44
CA ARG A 121 9.21 -13.63 0.05
C ARG A 121 10.17 -14.73 -0.38
N ARG A 122 11.47 -14.57 -0.07
CA ARG A 122 12.51 -15.55 -0.43
C ARG A 122 12.27 -16.87 0.29
N TRP A 123 11.95 -16.82 1.57
CA TRP A 123 11.63 -18.00 2.38
C TRP A 123 10.38 -18.71 1.85
N LEU A 124 9.30 -17.96 1.63
CA LEU A 124 8.04 -18.52 1.16
C LEU A 124 8.15 -19.12 -0.24
N ARG A 125 8.83 -18.43 -1.17
CA ARG A 125 9.06 -18.96 -2.52
C ARG A 125 9.83 -20.27 -2.49
N ARG A 126 10.83 -20.42 -1.62
CA ARG A 126 11.59 -21.67 -1.47
C ARG A 126 10.72 -22.83 -0.96
N ARG A 127 9.79 -22.54 -0.05
CA ARG A 127 8.84 -23.53 0.48
C ARG A 127 7.79 -23.93 -0.55
N LEU A 128 7.23 -22.97 -1.28
CA LEU A 128 6.18 -23.20 -2.27
C LEU A 128 6.71 -23.80 -3.58
N ALA A 129 7.98 -23.56 -3.95
CA ALA A 129 8.57 -24.13 -5.17
C ALA A 129 8.53 -25.66 -5.21
N ARG A 130 8.37 -26.32 -4.06
CA ARG A 130 8.22 -27.78 -3.96
C ARG A 130 6.79 -28.27 -4.24
N HIS A 131 5.79 -27.38 -4.24
CA HIS A 131 4.37 -27.74 -4.20
C HIS A 131 3.51 -27.03 -5.26
N VAL A 132 4.06 -26.04 -5.98
CA VAL A 132 3.32 -25.19 -6.91
C VAL A 132 4.02 -25.13 -8.26
N ILE A 133 3.24 -25.24 -9.33
CA ILE A 133 3.70 -25.09 -10.73
C ILE A 133 4.41 -23.74 -10.90
N ASP A 134 5.60 -23.75 -11.53
CA ASP A 134 6.52 -22.60 -11.61
C ASP A 134 5.88 -21.32 -12.16
N GLU A 135 4.94 -21.46 -13.10
CA GLU A 135 4.21 -20.35 -13.70
C GLU A 135 3.29 -19.62 -12.70
N ARG A 136 2.70 -20.35 -11.75
CA ARG A 136 1.76 -19.81 -10.75
C ARG A 136 2.46 -19.41 -9.46
N LEU A 137 3.68 -19.92 -9.22
CA LEU A 137 4.47 -19.65 -8.03
C LEU A 137 4.59 -18.14 -7.67
N PRO A 138 4.82 -17.21 -8.62
CA PRO A 138 4.93 -15.78 -8.32
C PRO A 138 3.63 -15.17 -7.80
N ALA A 139 2.50 -15.50 -8.42
CA ALA A 139 1.19 -14.96 -8.07
C ALA A 139 0.72 -15.50 -6.71
N VAL A 140 0.89 -16.81 -6.47
CA VAL A 140 0.53 -17.45 -5.19
C VAL A 140 1.40 -16.90 -4.05
N THR A 141 2.70 -16.74 -4.28
CA THR A 141 3.61 -16.18 -3.27
C THR A 141 3.19 -14.76 -2.88
N ARG A 142 2.88 -13.88 -3.84
CA ARG A 142 2.44 -12.51 -3.54
C ARG A 142 1.15 -12.49 -2.72
N ARG A 143 0.16 -13.28 -3.14
CA ARG A 143 -1.15 -13.33 -2.47
C ARG A 143 -1.05 -13.81 -1.04
N LEU A 144 -0.23 -14.82 -0.78
CA LEU A 144 -0.07 -15.38 0.57
C LEU A 144 0.81 -14.50 1.46
N LEU A 145 1.69 -13.70 0.85
CA LEU A 145 2.65 -12.85 1.56
C LEU A 145 2.10 -11.47 1.94
N VAL A 146 1.29 -10.85 1.06
CA VAL A 146 0.83 -9.45 1.27
C VAL A 146 0.03 -9.30 2.56
N PRO A 147 -1.01 -10.11 2.86
CA PRO A 147 -1.80 -9.94 4.08
C PRO A 147 -0.99 -10.11 5.38
N PRO A 148 -0.18 -11.16 5.60
CA PRO A 148 0.54 -11.32 6.86
C PRO A 148 1.64 -10.27 7.03
N VAL A 149 2.34 -9.87 5.96
CA VAL A 149 3.37 -8.83 6.06
C VAL A 149 2.72 -7.47 6.33
N ALA A 150 1.64 -7.12 5.63
CA ALA A 150 0.91 -5.88 5.89
C ALA A 150 0.30 -5.87 7.30
N GLY A 151 -0.26 -6.99 7.77
CA GLY A 151 -0.80 -7.12 9.12
C GLY A 151 0.29 -6.97 10.19
N LEU A 152 1.43 -7.64 10.02
CA LEU A 152 2.56 -7.50 10.95
C LEU A 152 3.09 -6.06 10.97
N LEU A 153 3.24 -5.43 9.81
CA LEU A 153 3.68 -4.03 9.71
C LEU A 153 2.65 -3.09 10.35
N ALA A 154 1.36 -3.32 10.17
CA ALA A 154 0.30 -2.54 10.81
C ALA A 154 0.37 -2.65 12.34
N LEU A 155 0.54 -3.86 12.89
CA LEU A 155 0.71 -4.06 14.33
C LEU A 155 1.93 -3.32 14.87
N VAL A 156 3.04 -3.36 14.15
CA VAL A 156 4.27 -2.66 14.52
C VAL A 156 4.09 -1.14 14.45
N LEU A 157 3.37 -0.62 13.45
CA LEU A 157 3.03 0.80 13.35
C LEU A 157 2.09 1.25 14.47
N VAL A 158 1.10 0.43 14.83
CA VAL A 158 0.21 0.68 15.98
C VAL A 158 1.01 0.69 17.28
N ALA A 159 1.89 -0.30 17.49
CA ALA A 159 2.78 -0.34 18.65
C ALA A 159 3.70 0.90 18.72
N ALA A 160 4.20 1.36 17.57
CA ALA A 160 4.98 2.59 17.51
C ALA A 160 4.11 3.82 17.88
N ALA A 161 2.87 3.90 17.41
CA ALA A 161 1.96 5.00 17.75
C ALA A 161 1.70 5.12 19.26
N PHE A 162 1.83 4.03 20.03
CA PHE A 162 1.78 4.05 21.49
C PHE A 162 3.05 4.56 22.17
N TRP A 163 4.20 4.37 21.54
CA TRP A 163 5.47 4.83 22.08
C TRP A 163 5.81 6.28 21.73
N LEU A 164 5.24 6.80 20.65
CA LEU A 164 5.45 8.19 20.29
C LEU A 164 4.70 9.13 21.24
N PRO A 165 5.25 10.33 21.54
CA PRO A 165 4.56 11.33 22.34
C PRO A 165 3.22 11.69 21.70
N GLN A 166 2.13 11.49 22.43
CA GLN A 166 0.78 11.85 21.99
C GLN A 166 0.41 13.23 22.56
N PRO A 167 -0.37 14.04 21.81
CA PRO A 167 -0.86 15.31 22.35
C PRO A 167 -1.75 15.05 23.57
N TRP A 168 -1.57 15.85 24.62
CA TRP A 168 -2.40 15.77 25.82
C TRP A 168 -3.70 16.56 25.57
N LEU A 169 -4.79 15.86 25.30
CA LEU A 169 -6.09 16.44 24.93
C LEU A 169 -7.14 16.29 26.03
N VAL A 170 -6.78 15.72 27.18
CA VAL A 170 -7.68 15.53 28.32
C VAL A 170 -8.17 16.88 28.81
N GLY A 171 -9.50 17.04 28.89
CA GLY A 171 -10.11 18.27 29.38
C GLY A 171 -10.34 19.36 28.31
N LEU A 172 -9.97 19.12 27.05
CA LEU A 172 -10.30 20.02 25.94
C LEU A 172 -11.62 19.62 25.25
N GLY A 173 -12.41 20.60 24.83
CA GLY A 173 -13.50 20.42 23.88
C GLY A 173 -12.96 19.96 22.51
N TRP A 174 -13.80 19.31 21.70
CA TRP A 174 -13.38 18.84 20.38
C TRP A 174 -12.95 19.99 19.45
N GLU A 175 -13.72 21.08 19.43
CA GLU A 175 -13.40 22.28 18.64
C GLU A 175 -12.08 22.92 19.09
N GLU A 176 -11.86 23.01 20.41
CA GLU A 176 -10.63 23.52 21.02
C GLU A 176 -9.43 22.63 20.67
N ALA A 177 -9.59 21.30 20.73
CA ALA A 177 -8.55 20.35 20.37
C ALA A 177 -8.11 20.51 18.90
N ILE A 178 -9.07 20.65 17.98
CA ILE A 178 -8.79 20.91 16.56
C ILE A 178 -8.12 22.27 16.41
N ALA A 179 -8.68 23.34 16.97
CA ALA A 179 -8.14 24.69 16.81
C ALA A 179 -6.70 24.82 17.36
N GLN A 180 -6.39 24.12 18.45
CA GLN A 180 -5.09 24.20 19.11
C GLN A 180 -4.02 23.30 18.47
N HIS A 181 -4.40 22.12 17.97
CA HIS A 181 -3.44 21.11 17.50
C HIS A 181 -3.43 20.91 15.98
N LEU A 182 -4.41 21.46 15.25
CA LEU A 182 -4.40 21.43 13.79
C LEU A 182 -3.46 22.53 13.28
N SER A 183 -2.18 22.23 13.30
CA SER A 183 -1.19 23.02 12.56
C SER A 183 -1.28 22.65 11.07
N GLY A 184 -2.27 23.19 10.36
CA GLY A 184 -2.68 22.67 9.05
C GLY A 184 -2.46 23.62 7.87
N GLY A 185 -1.35 23.42 7.15
CA GLY A 185 -1.17 23.68 5.71
C GLY A 185 -1.47 25.09 5.20
N GLU A 186 -0.44 25.95 5.17
CA GLU A 186 -0.48 27.22 4.43
C GLU A 186 -0.56 26.92 2.92
N GLY A 187 -1.78 26.82 2.38
CA GLY A 187 -1.96 26.62 0.94
C GLY A 187 -3.36 26.20 0.53
N ASP A 188 -3.75 26.65 -0.66
CA ASP A 188 -5.03 26.30 -1.29
C ASP A 188 -4.93 25.08 -2.22
N SER A 189 -3.93 24.22 -1.99
CA SER A 189 -3.65 23.05 -2.82
C SER A 189 -4.50 21.83 -2.41
N LEU A 190 -4.68 20.90 -3.35
CA LEU A 190 -5.35 19.61 -3.08
C LEU A 190 -4.62 18.79 -2.00
N LEU A 191 -3.29 18.81 -2.01
CA LEU A 191 -2.49 18.12 -1.01
C LEU A 191 -2.69 18.74 0.38
N ALA A 192 -2.67 20.08 0.48
CA ALA A 192 -2.92 20.79 1.74
C ALA A 192 -4.34 20.52 2.27
N PHE A 193 -5.34 20.37 1.40
CA PHE A 193 -6.67 19.92 1.80
C PHE A 193 -6.65 18.53 2.43
N PHE A 194 -5.99 17.55 1.80
CA PHE A 194 -5.92 16.19 2.34
C PHE A 194 -5.04 16.09 3.59
N GLU A 195 -3.94 16.85 3.69
CA GLU A 195 -3.11 16.95 4.90
C GLU A 195 -3.94 17.50 6.07
N ARG A 196 -4.73 18.57 5.85
CA ARG A 196 -5.66 19.10 6.86
C ARG A 196 -6.72 18.09 7.28
N LEU A 197 -7.31 17.38 6.32
CA LEU A 197 -8.30 16.34 6.60
C LEU A 197 -7.70 15.17 7.39
N ALA A 198 -6.48 14.76 7.05
CA ALA A 198 -5.80 13.69 7.76
C ALA A 198 -5.37 14.11 9.17
N GLY A 199 -4.88 15.34 9.33
CA GLY A 199 -4.54 15.91 10.63
C GLY A 199 -5.76 16.08 11.54
N SER A 200 -6.89 16.56 11.01
CA SER A 200 -8.13 16.68 11.78
C SER A 200 -8.68 15.32 12.19
N ALA A 201 -8.59 14.31 11.31
CA ALA A 201 -8.93 12.94 11.64
C ALA A 201 -8.02 12.35 12.74
N GLU A 202 -6.71 12.62 12.70
CA GLU A 202 -5.78 12.19 13.76
C GLU A 202 -6.08 12.85 15.11
N ILE A 203 -6.29 14.16 15.15
CA ILE A 203 -6.63 14.87 16.38
C ILE A 203 -7.96 14.37 16.94
N THR A 204 -8.96 14.19 16.07
CA THR A 204 -10.26 13.64 16.46
C THR A 204 -10.11 12.22 17.01
N GLN A 205 -9.25 11.40 16.40
CA GLN A 205 -8.93 10.06 16.89
C GLN A 205 -8.32 10.10 18.29
N TYR A 206 -7.29 10.91 18.52
CA TYR A 206 -6.65 11.03 19.84
C TYR A 206 -7.61 11.61 20.88
N TRP A 207 -8.38 12.62 20.52
CA TRP A 207 -9.41 13.20 21.38
C TRP A 207 -10.44 12.16 21.80
N ALA A 208 -10.95 11.38 20.84
CA ALA A 208 -11.90 10.30 21.12
C ALA A 208 -11.28 9.20 22.00
N MET A 209 -10.02 8.82 21.77
CA MET A 209 -9.34 7.81 22.59
C MET A 209 -9.11 8.28 24.03
N GLN A 210 -8.83 9.58 24.25
CA GLN A 210 -8.52 10.13 25.58
C GLN A 210 -9.77 10.60 26.36
N ASN A 211 -10.75 11.20 25.70
CA ASN A 211 -11.88 11.87 26.37
C ASN A 211 -13.21 11.09 26.29
N ALA A 212 -13.32 10.02 25.49
CA ALA A 212 -14.59 9.31 25.34
C ALA A 212 -15.10 8.68 26.65
N VAL A 213 -14.19 8.26 27.53
CA VAL A 213 -14.55 7.59 28.78
C VAL A 213 -14.94 8.59 29.89
N GLU A 214 -14.22 9.72 30.01
CA GLU A 214 -14.41 10.65 31.12
C GLU A 214 -15.54 11.68 30.91
N ARG A 215 -15.76 12.17 29.68
CA ARG A 215 -16.66 13.33 29.45
C ARG A 215 -18.07 12.98 29.00
N LEU A 216 -18.24 11.88 28.28
CA LEU A 216 -19.52 11.60 27.61
C LEU A 216 -20.42 10.63 28.39
N GLY A 217 -19.90 9.91 29.40
CA GLY A 217 -20.64 8.81 30.04
C GLY A 217 -21.10 7.74 29.03
N LEU A 218 -20.54 7.77 27.81
CA LEU A 218 -20.83 6.85 26.73
C LEU A 218 -19.86 5.69 26.86
N ASP A 219 -20.27 4.70 27.66
CA ASP A 219 -19.54 3.46 27.92
C ASP A 219 -19.16 2.74 26.62
N ALA A 220 -17.92 2.96 26.16
CA ALA A 220 -17.17 2.20 25.15
C ALA A 220 -17.31 2.51 23.63
N PRO A 221 -18.40 2.98 23.01
CA PRO A 221 -18.50 2.99 21.54
C PRO A 221 -17.65 4.09 20.88
N VAL A 222 -17.53 5.27 21.48
CA VAL A 222 -16.74 6.38 20.91
C VAL A 222 -15.24 6.10 21.01
N ALA A 223 -14.80 5.52 22.13
CA ALA A 223 -13.42 5.03 22.27
C ALA A 223 -13.11 3.95 21.22
N LEU A 224 -14.05 3.01 21.01
CA LEU A 224 -13.93 1.96 19.99
C LEU A 224 -13.77 2.55 18.58
N LEU A 225 -14.48 3.65 18.24
CA LEU A 225 -14.30 4.34 16.96
C LEU A 225 -12.89 4.90 16.79
N GLY A 226 -12.31 5.50 17.85
CA GLY A 226 -10.91 5.96 17.82
C GLY A 226 -9.93 4.82 17.56
N TRP A 227 -10.12 3.68 18.24
CA TRP A 227 -9.32 2.47 18.03
C TRP A 227 -9.47 1.88 16.62
N LEU A 228 -10.70 1.80 16.13
CA LEU A 228 -11.00 1.32 14.78
C LEU A 228 -10.38 2.24 13.73
N LEU A 229 -10.45 3.56 13.93
CA LEU A 229 -9.85 4.53 13.02
C LEU A 229 -8.32 4.43 13.01
N LEU A 230 -7.69 4.24 14.18
CA LEU A 230 -6.25 4.00 14.29
C LEU A 230 -5.86 2.74 13.50
N LEU A 231 -6.54 1.61 13.77
CA LEU A 231 -6.29 0.34 13.11
C LEU A 231 -6.52 0.40 11.60
N LEU A 232 -7.62 1.04 11.17
CA LEU A 232 -7.95 1.23 9.76
C LEU A 232 -6.87 2.05 9.06
N THR A 233 -6.42 3.15 9.69
CA THR A 233 -5.44 4.06 9.12
C THR A 233 -4.06 3.40 9.02
N GLN A 234 -3.56 2.83 10.12
CA GLN A 234 -2.27 2.14 10.13
C GLN A 234 -2.29 0.89 9.22
N GLY A 235 -3.42 0.17 9.21
CA GLY A 235 -3.67 -0.95 8.31
C GLY A 235 -3.66 -0.53 6.84
N ALA A 236 -4.33 0.57 6.49
CA ALA A 236 -4.35 1.11 5.13
C ALA A 236 -2.95 1.53 4.67
N VAL A 237 -2.18 2.24 5.51
CA VAL A 237 -0.79 2.64 5.22
C VAL A 237 0.09 1.42 5.00
N ALA A 238 0.07 0.45 5.91
CA ALA A 238 0.85 -0.78 5.79
C ALA A 238 0.47 -1.58 4.54
N TRP A 239 -0.82 -1.69 4.25
CA TRP A 239 -1.34 -2.39 3.10
C TRP A 239 -0.94 -1.72 1.78
N ALA A 240 -1.09 -0.40 1.70
CA ALA A 240 -0.67 0.41 0.56
C ALA A 240 0.84 0.28 0.32
N TYR A 241 1.64 0.41 1.37
CA TYR A 241 3.09 0.30 1.31
C TYR A 241 3.55 -1.07 0.80
N VAL A 242 3.04 -2.16 1.39
CA VAL A 242 3.39 -3.52 0.97
C VAL A 242 2.93 -3.80 -0.46
N ARG A 243 1.73 -3.35 -0.86
CA ARG A 243 1.25 -3.52 -2.24
C ARG A 243 2.09 -2.74 -3.23
N LEU A 244 2.52 -1.53 -2.90
CA LEU A 244 3.39 -0.73 -3.74
C LEU A 244 4.73 -1.43 -3.98
N LEU A 245 5.37 -1.93 -2.91
CA LEU A 245 6.62 -2.70 -3.02
C LEU A 245 6.44 -3.97 -3.88
N VAL A 246 5.34 -4.69 -3.69
CA VAL A 246 5.03 -5.89 -4.48
C VAL A 246 4.74 -5.57 -5.95
N GLY A 247 4.10 -4.42 -6.23
CA GLY A 247 3.79 -3.94 -7.57
C GLY A 247 5.03 -3.58 -8.38
N VAL A 248 5.99 -2.90 -7.75
CA VAL A 248 7.31 -2.61 -8.35
C VAL A 248 8.04 -3.91 -8.72
N ASP A 249 7.98 -4.90 -7.82
CA ASP A 249 8.52 -6.22 -8.04
C ASP A 249 7.82 -7.01 -9.16
N ALA A 250 6.61 -6.61 -9.57
CA ALA A 250 5.86 -7.20 -10.66
C ALA A 250 6.29 -6.71 -12.02
N LEU A 251 6.44 -5.39 -12.19
CA LEU A 251 6.91 -4.78 -13.43
C LEU A 251 8.25 -5.33 -13.92
N ARG A 252 9.08 -5.85 -13.03
CA ARG A 252 10.36 -6.48 -13.39
C ARG A 252 10.21 -7.82 -14.12
N LYS A 253 9.19 -8.62 -13.79
CA LYS A 253 9.01 -9.96 -14.36
C LYS A 253 8.33 -9.95 -15.72
N GLU A 254 7.61 -8.87 -16.04
CA GLU A 254 6.97 -8.67 -17.33
C GLU A 254 7.93 -8.20 -18.43
N ARG A 255 9.25 -8.10 -18.21
CA ARG A 255 10.22 -8.10 -19.31
C ARG A 255 10.27 -9.52 -19.88
N PRO A 256 9.48 -9.84 -20.91
CA PRO A 256 9.32 -11.22 -21.30
C PRO A 256 10.57 -11.60 -22.08
N ALA A 257 10.84 -12.90 -22.09
CA ALA A 257 11.81 -13.54 -22.96
C ALA A 257 11.40 -13.45 -24.46
N VAL A 258 10.90 -12.30 -24.91
CA VAL A 258 10.62 -11.98 -26.32
C VAL A 258 11.89 -12.07 -27.15
N THR A 259 13.05 -11.87 -26.54
CA THR A 259 14.36 -12.07 -27.19
C THR A 259 14.73 -13.54 -27.38
N ARG A 260 14.14 -14.49 -26.63
CA ARG A 260 14.48 -15.91 -26.77
C ARG A 260 13.69 -16.61 -27.87
N HIS A 261 12.39 -16.35 -28.01
CA HIS A 261 11.63 -16.95 -29.11
C HIS A 261 12.08 -16.44 -30.48
N ARG A 262 12.40 -15.13 -30.60
CA ARG A 262 12.96 -14.58 -31.84
C ARG A 262 14.35 -15.13 -32.17
N GLN A 263 15.18 -15.47 -31.18
CA GLN A 263 16.49 -16.10 -31.38
C GLN A 263 16.39 -17.61 -31.71
N GLN A 264 15.32 -18.27 -31.29
CA GLN A 264 15.08 -19.67 -31.60
C GLN A 264 14.53 -19.81 -33.03
N GLU A 265 13.59 -18.94 -33.43
CA GLU A 265 13.10 -18.88 -34.82
C GLU A 265 14.19 -18.44 -35.82
N SER A 266 15.09 -17.52 -35.44
CA SER A 266 16.21 -17.13 -36.33
C SER A 266 17.37 -18.13 -36.36
N ARG A 267 17.45 -19.08 -35.42
CA ARG A 267 18.39 -20.21 -35.50
C ARG A 267 17.85 -21.39 -36.32
N GLU A 268 16.54 -21.56 -36.38
CA GLU A 268 15.90 -22.58 -37.23
C GLU A 268 15.77 -22.13 -38.71
N GLN A 269 15.93 -20.83 -38.99
CA GLN A 269 15.86 -20.25 -40.34
C GLN A 269 17.22 -19.91 -40.96
N SER A 270 18.34 -20.22 -40.30
CA SER A 270 19.67 -20.13 -40.92
C SER A 270 20.07 -21.53 -41.43
N PRO A 271 19.99 -21.81 -42.74
CA PRO A 271 20.47 -23.05 -43.35
C PRO A 271 21.99 -23.18 -43.31
#